data_AF-A0A356Z469-F1
#
_entry.id   AF-A0A356Z469-F1
#
_cell.length_a   1.000
_cell.length_b   1.000
_cell.length_c   1.000
_cell.angle_alpha   90.00
_cell.angle_beta   90.00
_cell.angle_gamma   90.00
#
_symmetry.space_group_name_H-M   'P 1'
#
loop_
_entity.id
_entity.type
_entity.pdbx_description
1 polymer ?
#
loop_
_entity_poly.entity_id
_entity_poly.type
_entity_poly.pdbx_seq_one_letter_code
_entity_poly.pdbx_strand_id
1 'polypeptide(L)'
;KRMAFDVDPIVEDGRTLVPMAAIFQSMGADITWDGNSRTVTARKGDTTIILPIGSLTPMVNGQAWNLDVPAKIVKNRTLAPLRFVGQALGGKVAW
;
A
#
# COMPACT_ATOMS: atom_id res chain seq x y z
N LYS A 1 -0.47 -11.62 -18.31
CA LYS A 1 -1.18 -12.32 -17.22
C LYS A 1 -2.07 -11.30 -16.52
N ARG A 2 -3.41 -11.38 -16.63
CA ARG A 2 -4.34 -10.43 -16.01
C ARG A 2 -4.19 -10.59 -14.49
N MET A 3 -3.77 -9.55 -13.78
CA MET A 3 -3.74 -9.58 -12.32
C MET A 3 -5.21 -9.56 -11.86
N ALA A 4 -5.73 -10.71 -11.46
CA ALA A 4 -6.98 -10.77 -10.73
C ALA A 4 -6.63 -10.51 -9.27
N PHE A 5 -7.21 -9.46 -8.70
CA PHE A 5 -7.11 -9.23 -7.27
C PHE A 5 -8.25 -9.98 -6.58
N ASP A 6 -7.97 -10.57 -5.41
CA ASP A 6 -9.00 -11.23 -4.59
C ASP A 6 -10.09 -10.26 -4.10
N VAL A 7 -9.80 -8.96 -4.14
CA VAL A 7 -10.69 -7.85 -3.78
C VAL A 7 -10.57 -6.79 -4.87
N ASP A 8 -11.71 -6.36 -5.41
CA ASP A 8 -11.74 -5.30 -6.42
C ASP A 8 -11.25 -3.96 -5.83
N PRO A 9 -10.58 -3.12 -6.65
CA PRO A 9 -10.33 -1.74 -6.28
C PRO A 9 -11.62 -1.02 -5.90
N ILE A 10 -11.54 -0.14 -4.89
CA ILE A 10 -12.67 0.70 -4.48
C ILE A 10 -12.34 2.18 -4.70
N VAL A 11 -13.35 3.00 -4.92
CA VAL A 11 -13.19 4.46 -4.97
C VAL A 11 -13.73 5.03 -3.68
N GLU A 12 -12.92 5.84 -3.01
CA GLU A 12 -13.27 6.53 -1.77
C GLU A 12 -12.70 7.94 -1.81
N ASP A 13 -13.54 8.94 -1.51
CA ASP A 13 -13.18 10.38 -1.57
C ASP A 13 -12.46 10.77 -2.88
N GLY A 14 -12.93 10.22 -4.00
CA GLY A 14 -12.34 10.45 -5.33
C GLY A 14 -10.97 9.80 -5.55
N ARG A 15 -10.51 8.95 -4.62
CA ARG A 15 -9.25 8.18 -4.73
C ARG A 15 -9.54 6.70 -4.92
N THR A 16 -8.80 6.08 -5.85
CA THR A 16 -8.85 4.63 -6.03
C THR A 16 -7.94 3.95 -5.01
N LEU A 17 -8.50 3.10 -4.17
CA LEU A 17 -7.78 2.22 -3.26
C LEU A 17 -7.64 0.84 -3.91
N VAL A 18 -6.43 0.31 -3.90
CA VAL A 18 -6.08 -0.97 -4.53
C VAL A 18 -5.47 -1.94 -3.52
N PRO A 19 -5.59 -3.26 -3.74
CA PRO A 19 -4.95 -4.28 -2.91
C PRO A 19 -3.43 -4.16 -2.99
N MET A 20 -2.86 -3.48 -1.99
CA MET A 20 -1.43 -3.18 -1.96
C MET A 20 -0.59 -4.46 -1.93
N ALA A 21 -1.04 -5.46 -1.16
CA ALA A 21 -0.28 -6.67 -0.94
C ALA A 21 0.00 -7.45 -2.23
N ALA A 22 -1.03 -7.65 -3.05
CA ALA A 22 -0.90 -8.35 -4.33
C ALA A 22 0.04 -7.61 -5.30
N ILE A 23 -0.04 -6.28 -5.35
CA ILE A 23 0.80 -5.45 -6.22
C ILE A 23 2.26 -5.54 -5.76
N PHE A 24 2.52 -5.34 -4.48
CA PHE A 24 3.87 -5.38 -3.92
C PHE A 24 4.52 -6.77 -4.03
N GLN A 25 3.77 -7.85 -3.75
CA GLN A 25 4.25 -9.21 -3.96
C GLN A 25 4.57 -9.48 -5.44
N SER A 26 3.73 -9.00 -6.37
CA SER A 26 4.00 -9.15 -7.80
C SER A 26 5.25 -8.40 -8.27
N MET A 27 5.65 -7.36 -7.53
CA MET A 27 6.89 -6.60 -7.73
C MET A 27 8.08 -7.20 -6.98
N GLY A 28 7.92 -8.35 -6.31
CA GLY A 28 8.97 -9.02 -5.55
C GLY A 28 9.26 -8.41 -4.18
N ALA A 29 8.29 -7.74 -3.57
CA ALA A 29 8.39 -7.27 -2.19
C ALA A 29 7.84 -8.32 -1.21
N ASP A 30 8.53 -8.47 -0.08
CA ASP A 30 8.05 -9.23 1.07
C ASP A 30 7.13 -8.37 1.92
N ILE A 31 6.09 -8.98 2.50
CA ILE A 31 5.06 -8.27 3.26
C ILE A 31 4.83 -8.95 4.60
N THR A 32 4.88 -8.15 5.65
CA THR A 32 4.60 -8.56 7.03
C THR A 32 3.46 -7.74 7.58
N TRP A 33 2.55 -8.40 8.30
CA TRP A 33 1.47 -7.76 9.04
C TRP A 33 1.76 -7.84 10.55
N ASP A 34 1.69 -6.70 11.22
CA ASP A 34 1.65 -6.62 12.68
C ASP A 34 0.22 -6.32 13.13
N GLY A 35 -0.43 -7.33 13.73
CA GLY A 35 -1.79 -7.22 14.23
C GLY A 35 -1.94 -6.35 15.48
N ASN A 36 -0.88 -6.20 16.29
CA ASN A 36 -0.92 -5.40 17.51
C ASN A 36 -0.93 -3.90 17.18
N SER A 37 -0.04 -3.48 16.28
CA SER A 37 0.04 -2.09 15.83
C SER A 37 -0.86 -1.77 14.63
N ARG A 38 -1.52 -2.79 14.06
CA ARG A 38 -2.28 -2.70 12.81
C ARG A 38 -1.45 -2.08 11.68
N THR A 39 -0.23 -2.59 11.48
CA THR A 39 0.75 -2.04 10.54
C THR A 39 1.15 -3.07 9.49
N VAL A 40 1.12 -2.67 8.22
CA VAL A 40 1.75 -3.43 7.14
C VAL A 40 3.17 -2.93 6.94
N THR A 41 4.14 -3.83 6.94
CA THR A 41 5.51 -3.57 6.51
C THR A 41 5.76 -4.26 5.19
N ALA A 42 6.22 -3.54 4.17
CA ALA A 42 6.67 -4.12 2.91
C ALA A 42 8.14 -3.83 2.68
N ARG A 43 8.91 -4.82 2.22
CA ARG A 43 10.35 -4.70 1.96
C ARG A 43 10.71 -5.21 0.57
N LYS A 44 11.50 -4.44 -0.17
CA LYS A 44 12.04 -4.83 -1.49
C LYS A 44 13.45 -4.26 -1.65
N GLY A 45 14.46 -5.11 -1.56
CA GLY A 45 15.86 -4.66 -1.49
C GLY A 45 16.03 -3.69 -0.33
N ASP A 46 16.56 -2.49 -0.62
CA ASP A 46 16.75 -1.43 0.38
C ASP A 46 15.49 -0.60 0.67
N THR A 47 14.39 -0.85 -0.05
CA THR A 47 13.14 -0.11 0.15
C THR A 47 12.31 -0.73 1.26
N THR A 48 12.03 0.04 2.32
CA THR A 48 11.14 -0.35 3.43
C THR A 48 9.95 0.60 3.49
N ILE A 49 8.76 0.04 3.44
CA ILE A 49 7.49 0.76 3.55
C ILE A 49 6.83 0.33 4.86
N ILE A 50 6.43 1.31 5.67
CA ILE A 50 5.67 1.11 6.91
C ILE A 50 4.34 1.84 6.72
N LEU A 51 3.25 1.07 6.71
CA LEU A 51 1.89 1.58 6.47
C LEU A 51 0.99 1.19 7.65
N PRO A 52 0.78 2.11 8.61
CA PRO A 52 -0.22 1.94 9.65
C PRO A 52 -1.63 2.09 9.08
N ILE A 53 -2.52 1.16 9.37
CA ILE A 53 -3.91 1.19 8.89
C ILE A 53 -4.67 2.32 9.61
N GLY A 54 -5.44 3.09 8.84
CA GLY A 54 -6.14 4.27 9.35
C GLY A 54 -5.28 5.53 9.48
N SER A 55 -3.97 5.44 9.24
CA SER A 55 -3.08 6.60 9.23
C SER A 55 -2.99 7.24 7.84
N LEU A 56 -2.86 8.58 7.82
CA LEU A 56 -2.53 9.35 6.63
C LEU A 56 -1.03 9.49 6.42
N THR A 57 -0.21 9.02 7.36
CA THR A 57 1.24 9.22 7.39
C THR A 57 2.02 7.90 7.38
N PRO A 58 2.10 7.20 6.24
CA PRO A 58 3.03 6.09 6.08
C PRO A 58 4.48 6.57 6.02
N MET A 59 5.42 5.63 6.18
CA MET A 59 6.84 5.89 6.03
C MET A 59 7.41 5.07 4.87
N VAL A 60 8.24 5.69 4.04
CA VAL A 60 9.03 5.03 2.99
C VAL A 60 10.50 5.36 3.23
N ASN A 61 11.32 4.35 3.48
CA ASN A 61 12.75 4.49 3.81
C ASN A 61 13.02 5.44 4.98
N GLY A 62 12.16 5.38 6.02
CA GLY A 62 12.27 6.24 7.19
C GLY A 62 11.70 7.65 7.01
N GLN A 63 11.32 8.05 5.79
CA GLN A 63 10.71 9.35 5.52
C GLN A 63 9.19 9.26 5.59
N ALA A 64 8.54 10.19 6.31
CA ALA A 64 7.09 10.30 6.35
C ALA A 64 6.53 10.83 5.02
N TRP A 65 5.43 10.23 4.57
CA TRP A 65 4.70 10.61 3.36
C TRP A 65 3.25 10.93 3.74
N ASN A 66 2.56 11.74 2.93
CA ASN A 66 1.15 12.06 3.16
C ASN A 66 0.25 11.33 2.16
N LEU A 67 -0.79 10.69 2.69
CA LEU A 67 -1.91 10.15 1.94
C LEU A 67 -3.08 11.12 1.98
N ASP A 68 -3.88 11.11 0.91
CA ASP A 68 -5.15 11.83 0.85
C ASP A 68 -6.28 11.03 1.51
N VAL A 69 -6.17 9.70 1.47
CA VAL A 69 -7.12 8.73 2.05
C VAL A 69 -6.30 7.66 2.77
N PRO A 70 -6.64 7.29 4.01
CA PRO A 70 -5.85 6.34 4.78
C PRO A 70 -5.98 4.93 4.18
N ALA A 71 -4.98 4.08 4.43
CA ALA A 71 -5.13 2.66 4.11
C ALA A 71 -6.18 2.00 4.99
N LYS A 72 -6.92 1.04 4.42
CA LYS A 72 -8.06 0.37 5.06
C LYS A 72 -7.99 -1.13 4.87
N ILE A 73 -8.63 -1.87 5.76
CA ILE A 73 -8.83 -3.31 5.61
C ILE A 73 -10.26 -3.53 5.10
N VAL A 74 -10.39 -4.11 3.91
CA VAL A 74 -11.68 -4.48 3.31
C VAL A 74 -11.61 -5.94 2.93
N LYS A 75 -12.60 -6.74 3.38
CA LYS A 75 -12.63 -8.21 3.16
C LYS A 75 -11.28 -8.89 3.48
N ASN A 76 -10.68 -8.52 4.62
CA ASN A 76 -9.38 -9.05 5.07
C ASN A 76 -8.19 -8.78 4.10
N ARG A 77 -8.27 -7.70 3.31
CA ARG A 77 -7.19 -7.21 2.46
C ARG A 77 -6.90 -5.75 2.76
N THR A 78 -5.62 -5.41 2.81
CA THR A 78 -5.18 -4.01 2.92
C THR A 78 -5.29 -3.31 1.58
N LEU A 79 -6.16 -2.31 1.52
CA LEU A 79 -6.31 -1.39 0.41
C LEU A 79 -5.57 -0.08 0.74
N ALA A 80 -4.81 0.44 -0.23
CA ALA A 80 -4.12 1.71 -0.12
C ALA A 80 -4.27 2.53 -1.41
N PRO A 81 -4.12 3.87 -1.36
CA PRO A 81 -4.26 4.70 -2.56
C PRO A 81 -3.32 4.25 -3.69
N LEU A 82 -3.86 4.07 -4.89
CA LEU A 82 -3.11 3.62 -6.07
C LEU A 82 -1.84 4.47 -6.31
N ARG A 83 -1.95 5.79 -6.14
CA ARG A 83 -0.81 6.71 -6.25
C ARG A 83 0.33 6.33 -5.30
N PHE A 84 0.02 6.08 -4.05
CA PHE A 84 1.00 5.67 -3.05
C PHE A 84 1.62 4.33 -3.41
N VAL A 85 0.80 3.33 -3.77
CA VAL A 85 1.28 2.00 -4.16
C VAL A 85 2.23 2.08 -5.36
N GLY A 86 1.91 2.91 -6.37
CA GLY A 86 2.79 3.12 -7.51
C GLY A 86 4.12 3.77 -7.14
N GLN A 87 4.11 4.75 -6.23
CA GLN A 87 5.29 5.52 -5.85
C GLN A 87 6.19 4.84 -4.82
N ALA A 88 5.62 4.07 -3.89
CA ALA A 88 6.32 3.59 -2.71
C ALA A 88 7.44 2.56 -3.00
N LEU A 89 7.36 1.82 -4.12
CA LEU A 89 8.40 0.87 -4.56
C LEU A 89 9.29 1.41 -5.69
N GLY A 90 9.35 2.73 -5.87
CA GLY A 90 10.22 3.38 -6.85
C GLY A 90 9.59 3.58 -8.24
N GLY A 91 8.28 3.33 -8.40
CA GLY A 91 7.57 3.73 -9.61
C GLY A 91 7.40 5.25 -9.64
N LYS A 92 8.08 5.94 -10.55
CA LYS A 92 7.79 7.35 -10.80
C LYS A 92 6.41 7.45 -11.44
N VAL A 93 5.40 7.84 -10.67
CA VAL A 93 4.13 8.31 -11.24
C VAL A 93 4.36 9.75 -11.70
N ALA A 94 4.68 9.92 -12.98
CA ALA A 94 4.64 11.22 -13.65
C ALA A 94 3.19 11.58 -13.95
N TRP A 95 2.87 12.86 -13.78
CA TRP A 95 1.56 13.49 -13.98
C TRP A 95 1.19 13.58 -15.45
#